data_AF-A0A1Y3UV13-F1
#
_entry.id   AF-A0A1Y3UV13-F1
#
_cell.length_a   1.000
_cell.length_b   1.000
_cell.length_c   1.000
_cell.angle_alpha   90.00
_cell.angle_beta   90.00
_cell.angle_gamma   90.00
#
_symmetry.space_group_name_H-M   'P 1'
#
loop_
_entity.id
_entity.type
_entity.pdbx_description
1 polymer ?
#
loop_
_entity_poly.entity_id
_entity_poly.type
_entity_poly.pdbx_seq_one_letter_code
_entity_poly.pdbx_strand_id
1 'polypeptide(L)'
;MKYRGAISLYLGSSLSIKQICEQTGVGFSAFSSYLSTHHRDLILKRHNLTEFKNVKLRGKKGQTTAAHYKYKDAIAACDSMEYIEYNISQIARIFNVDCSSLASQLRRHYPDIVPHREQERRRIGITVNLQYGARKWSKEEYATAIEMLQSSDKTIEEVAEACNVSYTGLREHILAYYPQITRNREEKRIRAIGQKVRGLRNGNWTVCEPGRETLEKYEKAIDLYRTTSKDVKDIVRIVGVTLGGFRYHLRTWYPELMVLRRGFDEGMALEQTKRYKKSSAEKYANAIERLQNTDLPTAKVAAEFGLNPETFRMYLREHHPELVTARGMIRTSDGKVVSNRSAEKYAEALRIYATTSESLKSIAKRLGLTYNSVGGFIRRNYPEAIKKHNALLTSSCDKFKEGISILKDSNLSINAIMEEFGYNESFRIYVKANHPELLEKKATRRCVRTKVATDKYAAAIEHLRTSSDTMKDVAAKFGLNLSSFRKYLYKHATDVLAMHREQNREKINPTI
;
A
#
# COMPACT_ATOMS: atom_id res chain seq x y z
N MET A 1 43.48 53.63 -5.19
CA MET A 1 42.20 53.13 -4.64
C MET A 1 41.07 53.37 -5.64
N LYS A 2 40.36 52.32 -6.03
CA LYS A 2 39.28 52.33 -7.05
C LYS A 2 38.17 53.37 -6.80
N TYR A 3 37.87 53.69 -5.53
CA TYR A 3 36.77 54.57 -5.14
C TYR A 3 37.20 56.00 -4.75
N ARG A 4 38.48 56.36 -4.90
CA ARG A 4 39.03 57.64 -4.36
C ARG A 4 38.32 58.88 -4.93
N GLY A 5 38.13 58.94 -6.25
CA GLY A 5 37.42 60.05 -6.89
C GLY A 5 35.95 60.15 -6.48
N ALA A 6 35.27 59.00 -6.34
CA ALA A 6 33.88 58.93 -5.89
C ALA A 6 33.73 59.37 -4.42
N ILE A 7 34.69 59.05 -3.54
CA ILE A 7 34.70 59.51 -2.14
C ILE A 7 34.88 61.03 -2.07
N SER A 8 35.83 61.59 -2.84
CA SER A 8 36.04 63.04 -2.90
C SER A 8 34.79 63.79 -3.33
N LEU A 9 34.08 63.29 -4.36
CA LEU A 9 32.79 63.85 -4.78
C LEU A 9 31.71 63.67 -3.71
N TYR A 10 31.69 62.53 -3.00
CA TYR A 10 30.73 62.29 -1.93
C TYR A 10 30.91 63.25 -0.74
N LEU A 11 32.15 63.66 -0.46
CA LEU A 11 32.51 64.60 0.60
C LEU A 11 32.26 66.06 0.21
N GLY A 12 32.61 66.42 -1.02
CA GLY A 12 32.62 67.81 -1.49
C GLY A 12 31.37 68.27 -2.23
N SER A 13 30.40 67.39 -2.49
CA SER A 13 29.20 67.73 -3.25
C SER A 13 27.90 67.21 -2.62
N SER A 14 26.78 67.87 -2.96
CA SER A 14 25.43 67.43 -2.62
C SER A 14 24.88 66.35 -3.57
N LEU A 15 25.68 65.83 -4.52
CA LEU A 15 25.27 64.85 -5.53
C LEU A 15 24.91 63.49 -4.94
N SER A 16 23.81 62.89 -5.39
CA SER A 16 23.41 61.55 -4.95
C SER A 16 24.47 60.50 -5.29
N ILE A 17 24.51 59.39 -4.53
CA ILE A 17 25.43 58.27 -4.82
C ILE A 17 25.28 57.79 -6.27
N LYS A 18 24.06 57.80 -6.82
CA LYS A 18 23.78 57.44 -8.21
C LYS A 18 24.46 58.38 -9.20
N GLN A 19 24.31 59.69 -9.01
CA GLN A 19 24.96 60.71 -9.85
C GLN A 19 26.49 60.64 -9.75
N ILE A 20 27.03 60.41 -8.55
CA ILE A 20 28.48 60.22 -8.35
C ILE A 20 28.97 58.98 -9.10
N CYS A 21 28.24 57.88 -9.03
CA CYS A 21 28.56 56.64 -9.74
C CYS A 21 28.53 56.80 -11.26
N GLU A 22 27.53 57.51 -11.78
CA GLU A 22 27.42 57.85 -13.21
C GLU A 22 28.60 58.72 -13.67
N GLN A 23 28.99 59.73 -12.88
CA GLN A 23 30.13 60.61 -13.21
C GLN A 23 31.49 59.93 -13.10
N THR A 24 31.63 58.94 -12.21
CA THR A 24 32.92 58.27 -11.95
C THR A 24 33.05 56.90 -12.62
N GLY A 25 32.00 56.43 -13.31
CA GLY A 25 31.95 55.13 -13.96
C GLY A 25 31.94 53.95 -12.99
N VAL A 26 31.62 54.18 -11.71
CA VAL A 26 31.70 53.16 -10.67
C VAL A 26 30.34 52.50 -10.44
N GLY A 27 30.32 51.19 -10.23
CA GLY A 27 29.07 50.47 -9.98
C GLY A 27 28.37 50.93 -8.70
N PHE A 28 27.10 51.36 -8.81
CA PHE A 28 26.28 51.87 -7.70
C PHE A 28 26.27 50.94 -6.47
N SER A 29 25.97 49.66 -6.68
CA SER A 29 25.88 48.67 -5.60
C SER A 29 27.23 48.51 -4.89
N ALA A 30 28.32 48.45 -5.66
CA ALA A 30 29.66 48.23 -5.12
C ALA A 30 30.15 49.46 -4.33
N PHE A 31 29.95 50.67 -4.85
CA PHE A 31 30.33 51.90 -4.16
C PHE A 31 29.46 52.17 -2.91
N SER A 32 28.15 51.92 -3.00
CA SER A 32 27.25 52.07 -1.85
C SER A 32 27.62 51.09 -0.72
N SER A 33 27.92 49.84 -1.04
CA SER A 33 28.39 48.86 -0.03
C SER A 33 29.72 49.29 0.55
N TYR A 34 30.67 49.72 -0.28
CA TYR A 34 31.98 50.18 0.14
C TYR A 34 31.90 51.36 1.13
N LEU A 35 31.07 52.37 0.83
CA LEU A 35 30.80 53.48 1.75
C LEU A 35 30.20 53.00 3.07
N SER A 36 29.22 52.09 3.03
CA SER A 36 28.54 51.61 4.24
C SER A 36 29.45 50.79 5.17
N THR A 37 30.43 50.08 4.61
CA THR A 37 31.35 49.21 5.35
C THR A 37 32.59 49.96 5.85
N HIS A 38 33.18 50.82 5.03
CA HIS A 38 34.49 51.44 5.31
C HIS A 38 34.43 52.93 5.65
N HIS A 39 33.36 53.63 5.25
CA HIS A 39 33.21 55.08 5.40
C HIS A 39 31.85 55.47 5.98
N ARG A 40 31.43 54.70 6.99
CA ARG A 40 30.14 54.86 7.68
C ARG A 40 29.99 56.25 8.31
N ASP A 41 31.08 56.78 8.85
CA ASP A 41 31.24 58.14 9.38
C ASP A 41 30.88 59.22 8.36
N LEU A 42 31.28 59.04 7.09
CA LEU A 42 30.95 59.99 6.02
C LEU A 42 29.46 60.00 5.71
N ILE A 43 28.81 58.84 5.79
CA ILE A 43 27.36 58.72 5.61
C ILE A 43 26.63 59.43 6.76
N LEU A 44 27.07 59.21 8.01
CA LEU A 44 26.48 59.87 9.18
C LEU A 44 26.63 61.39 9.09
N LYS A 45 27.83 61.87 8.71
CA LYS A 45 28.10 63.31 8.53
C LYS A 45 27.18 63.95 7.50
N ARG A 46 26.98 63.28 6.36
CA ARG A 46 26.14 63.79 5.27
C ARG A 46 24.65 63.85 5.61
N HIS A 47 24.19 63.03 6.55
CA HIS A 47 22.81 63.00 7.01
C HIS A 47 22.58 63.77 8.33
N ASN A 48 23.57 64.55 8.79
CA ASN A 48 23.54 65.26 10.09
C ASN A 48 23.29 64.32 11.29
N LEU A 49 23.86 63.11 11.24
CA LEU A 49 23.72 62.06 12.26
C LEU A 49 25.00 61.89 13.09
N THR A 50 25.88 62.90 13.13
CA THR A 50 27.20 62.84 13.77
C THR A 50 27.15 62.56 15.27
N GLU A 51 26.07 62.98 15.93
CA GLU A 51 25.81 62.74 17.36
C GLU A 51 25.40 61.29 17.67
N PHE A 52 25.06 60.51 16.64
CA PHE A 52 24.48 59.18 16.80
C PHE A 52 25.35 58.08 16.16
N LYS A 53 26.57 57.91 16.68
CA LYS A 53 27.60 56.97 16.17
C LYS A 53 27.10 55.53 16.00
N ASN A 54 26.16 55.08 16.83
CA ASN A 54 25.62 53.71 16.83
C ASN A 54 24.29 53.54 16.06
N VAL A 55 23.83 54.54 15.29
CA VAL A 55 22.52 54.46 14.64
C VAL A 55 22.52 53.63 13.37
N LYS A 56 21.58 52.69 13.27
CA LYS A 56 21.36 51.91 12.06
C LYS A 56 21.03 52.84 10.89
N LEU A 57 21.92 52.92 9.90
CA LEU A 57 21.78 53.81 8.73
C LEU A 57 20.55 53.49 7.88
N ARG A 58 20.15 52.21 7.84
CA ARG A 58 18.92 51.76 7.19
C ARG A 58 18.51 50.38 7.68
N GLY A 59 17.27 50.22 8.12
CA GLY A 59 16.62 48.91 8.23
C GLY A 59 16.07 48.47 6.87
N LYS A 60 15.79 47.17 6.68
CA LYS A 60 15.06 46.68 5.49
C LYS A 60 13.68 47.35 5.34
N LYS A 61 13.14 47.91 6.44
CA LYS A 61 11.82 48.56 6.54
C LYS A 61 11.88 49.72 7.54
N GLY A 62 10.79 50.49 7.54
CA GLY A 62 10.55 51.56 8.52
C GLY A 62 10.90 52.94 8.00
N GLN A 63 10.75 53.92 8.88
CA GLN A 63 11.14 55.30 8.63
C GLN A 63 12.65 55.33 8.34
N THR A 64 13.05 56.05 7.30
CA THR A 64 14.49 56.28 7.06
C THR A 64 15.07 57.08 8.21
N THR A 65 16.30 56.78 8.62
CA THR A 65 16.97 57.48 9.72
C THR A 65 16.97 59.00 9.53
N ALA A 66 17.26 59.48 8.31
CA ALA A 66 17.19 60.92 8.00
C ALA A 66 15.78 61.51 8.20
N ALA A 67 14.73 60.82 7.76
CA ALA A 67 13.36 61.26 8.01
C ALA A 67 12.99 61.20 9.50
N HIS A 68 13.46 60.18 10.24
CA HIS A 68 13.24 60.09 11.68
C HIS A 68 13.73 61.36 12.38
N TYR A 69 14.99 61.73 12.19
CA TYR A 69 15.53 62.93 12.82
C TYR A 69 14.94 64.22 12.27
N LYS A 70 14.60 64.29 10.97
CA LYS A 70 13.94 65.46 10.39
C LYS A 70 12.58 65.76 11.03
N TYR A 71 11.79 64.73 11.36
CA TYR A 71 10.42 64.89 11.86
C TYR A 71 10.28 64.58 13.36
N LYS A 72 11.34 64.13 14.06
CA LYS A 72 11.27 63.64 15.45
C LYS A 72 10.61 64.64 16.39
N ASP A 73 11.06 65.88 16.36
CA ASP A 73 10.59 66.92 17.29
C ASP A 73 9.15 67.33 16.98
N ALA A 74 8.81 67.45 15.68
CA ALA A 74 7.44 67.73 15.24
C ALA A 74 6.46 66.58 15.60
N ILE A 75 6.93 65.33 15.54
CA ILE A 75 6.15 64.14 15.94
C ILE A 75 5.96 64.12 17.46
N ALA A 76 7.01 64.40 18.24
CA ALA A 76 6.93 64.51 19.69
C ALA A 76 5.96 65.63 20.12
N ALA A 77 5.96 66.77 19.42
CA ALA A 77 5.00 67.85 19.66
C ALA A 77 3.56 67.44 19.30
N CYS A 78 3.37 66.60 18.28
CA CYS A 78 2.04 66.05 17.98
C CYS A 78 1.52 65.14 19.11
N ASP A 79 2.40 64.45 19.83
CA ASP A 79 2.05 63.59 20.97
C ASP A 79 1.98 64.34 22.32
N SER A 80 2.58 65.53 22.40
CA SER A 80 2.64 66.33 23.63
C SER A 80 1.34 67.10 23.90
N MET A 81 0.97 67.16 25.19
CA MET A 81 -0.12 67.99 25.69
C MET A 81 0.17 69.49 25.59
N GLU A 82 1.44 69.90 25.61
CA GLU A 82 1.83 71.31 25.50
C GLU A 82 1.37 71.94 24.18
N TYR A 83 1.29 71.12 23.12
CA TYR A 83 0.92 71.58 21.80
C TYR A 83 -0.52 71.21 21.43
N ILE A 84 -1.33 70.69 22.36
CA ILE A 84 -2.66 70.09 22.10
C ILE A 84 -3.64 71.03 21.36
N GLU A 85 -3.48 72.33 21.56
CA GLU A 85 -4.31 73.37 20.94
C GLU A 85 -4.05 73.48 19.42
N TYR A 86 -2.78 73.31 19.00
CA TYR A 86 -2.37 73.46 17.61
C TYR A 86 -2.84 72.29 16.72
N ASN A 87 -3.21 72.58 15.47
CA ASN A 87 -3.40 71.53 14.47
C ASN A 87 -2.06 71.04 13.91
N ILE A 88 -2.06 69.87 13.26
CA ILE A 88 -0.83 69.25 12.70
C ILE A 88 -0.11 70.19 11.72
N SER A 89 -0.85 71.00 10.94
CA SER A 89 -0.27 71.96 10.01
C SER A 89 0.40 73.15 10.72
N GLN A 90 -0.12 73.57 11.88
CA GLN A 90 0.47 74.60 12.73
C GLN A 90 1.75 74.06 13.39
N ILE A 91 1.71 72.84 13.93
CA ILE A 91 2.90 72.15 14.45
C ILE A 91 3.97 72.05 13.35
N ALA A 92 3.58 71.63 12.14
CA ALA A 92 4.52 71.55 11.02
C ALA A 92 5.23 72.89 10.73
N ARG A 93 4.50 74.01 10.82
CA ARG A 93 5.08 75.35 10.65
C ARG A 93 6.01 75.74 11.80
N ILE A 94 5.65 75.45 13.05
CA ILE A 94 6.47 75.71 14.24
C ILE A 94 7.84 75.02 14.11
N PHE A 95 7.85 73.77 13.65
CA PHE A 95 9.07 72.98 13.48
C PHE A 95 9.70 73.09 12.08
N ASN A 96 9.20 73.99 11.22
CA ASN A 96 9.69 74.20 9.86
C ASN A 96 9.79 72.91 9.01
N VAL A 97 8.75 72.06 9.08
CA VAL A 97 8.65 70.82 8.31
C VAL A 97 7.44 70.84 7.38
N ASP A 98 7.54 70.08 6.28
CA ASP A 98 6.41 69.93 5.34
C ASP A 98 5.23 69.20 6.00
N CYS A 99 4.05 69.82 5.97
CA CYS A 99 2.85 69.33 6.64
C CYS A 99 2.33 68.02 6.03
N SER A 100 2.37 67.89 4.71
CA SER A 100 1.90 66.69 4.00
C SER A 100 2.77 65.48 4.33
N SER A 101 4.08 65.68 4.35
CA SER A 101 5.06 64.68 4.75
C SER A 101 4.94 64.31 6.22
N LEU A 102 4.78 65.29 7.12
CA LEU A 102 4.56 65.03 8.55
C LEU A 102 3.29 64.18 8.77
N ALA A 103 2.19 64.53 8.11
CA ALA A 103 0.95 63.76 8.16
C ALA A 103 1.11 62.33 7.58
N SER A 104 1.95 62.15 6.55
CA SER A 104 2.29 60.82 6.04
C SER A 104 3.16 60.02 7.03
N GLN A 105 4.08 60.67 7.75
CA GLN A 105 4.92 60.01 8.77
C GLN A 105 4.07 59.52 9.94
N LEU A 106 3.18 60.37 10.46
CA LEU A 106 2.24 60.02 11.52
C LEU A 106 1.38 58.82 11.13
N ARG A 107 0.71 58.87 9.97
CA ARG A 107 -0.13 57.75 9.51
C ARG A 107 0.61 56.43 9.34
N ARG A 108 1.86 56.46 8.85
CA ARG A 108 2.61 55.25 8.47
C ARG A 108 3.41 54.63 9.62
N HIS A 109 3.96 55.45 10.51
CA HIS A 109 4.91 55.01 11.53
C HIS A 109 4.40 55.21 12.95
N TYR A 110 3.43 56.10 13.16
CA TYR A 110 2.88 56.45 14.47
C TYR A 110 1.35 56.52 14.44
N PRO A 111 0.67 55.41 14.07
CA PRO A 111 -0.77 55.42 13.81
C PRO A 111 -1.63 55.77 15.03
N ASP A 112 -1.07 55.66 16.25
CA ASP A 112 -1.76 55.85 17.52
C ASP A 112 -1.76 57.31 18.01
N ILE A 113 -0.78 58.11 17.59
CA ILE A 113 -0.60 59.50 18.06
C ILE A 113 -1.81 60.36 17.68
N VAL A 114 -2.21 60.34 16.40
CA VAL A 114 -3.29 61.21 15.92
C VAL A 114 -4.66 60.84 16.52
N PRO A 115 -5.08 59.56 16.58
CA PRO A 115 -6.30 59.17 17.28
C PRO A 115 -6.32 59.58 18.75
N HIS A 116 -5.21 59.33 19.47
CA HIS A 116 -5.11 59.65 20.89
C HIS A 116 -5.23 61.15 21.12
N ARG A 117 -4.44 61.94 20.38
CA ARG A 117 -4.48 63.40 20.40
C ARG A 117 -5.88 63.94 20.14
N GLU A 118 -6.57 63.48 19.10
CA GLU A 118 -7.90 63.96 18.77
C GLU A 118 -8.95 63.55 19.82
N GLN A 119 -8.75 62.43 20.52
CA GLN A 119 -9.57 62.05 21.67
C GLN A 119 -9.35 63.01 22.85
N GLU A 120 -8.11 63.37 23.17
CA GLU A 120 -7.80 64.34 24.22
C GLU A 120 -8.34 65.74 23.89
N ARG A 121 -8.23 66.17 22.63
CA ARG A 121 -8.85 67.44 22.18
C ARG A 121 -10.36 67.45 22.36
N ARG A 122 -11.03 66.33 22.06
CA ARG A 122 -12.47 66.17 22.33
C ARG A 122 -12.80 66.24 23.81
N ARG A 123 -11.98 65.63 24.69
CA ARG A 123 -12.17 65.69 26.15
C ARG A 123 -12.08 67.11 26.69
N ILE A 124 -11.15 67.91 26.16
CA ILE A 124 -10.91 69.31 26.58
C ILE A 124 -11.89 70.29 25.91
N GLY A 125 -12.73 69.83 24.98
CA GLY A 125 -13.71 70.67 24.28
C GLY A 125 -13.17 71.41 23.06
N ILE A 126 -11.94 71.10 22.63
CA ILE A 126 -11.33 71.60 21.39
C ILE A 126 -11.88 70.75 20.23
N THR A 127 -13.11 71.06 19.79
CA THR A 127 -13.76 70.31 18.71
C THR A 127 -13.41 70.92 17.36
N VAL A 128 -12.49 70.27 16.63
CA VAL A 128 -12.37 70.47 15.19
C VAL A 128 -13.00 69.24 14.52
N ASN A 129 -14.01 69.44 13.67
CA ASN A 129 -14.62 68.38 12.86
C ASN A 129 -13.66 67.93 11.74
N LEU A 130 -12.47 67.46 12.10
CA LEU A 130 -11.51 66.88 11.17
C LEU A 130 -11.86 65.39 10.99
N GLN A 131 -12.16 65.00 9.75
CA GLN A 131 -12.34 63.60 9.41
C GLN A 131 -10.99 62.89 9.52
N TYR A 132 -10.79 62.12 10.58
CA TYR A 132 -9.65 61.21 10.72
C TYR A 132 -9.85 59.95 9.86
N GLY A 133 -8.78 59.48 9.22
CA GLY A 133 -8.82 58.31 8.34
C GLY A 133 -8.99 58.64 6.85
N ALA A 134 -9.27 57.62 6.05
CA ALA A 134 -9.55 57.81 4.62
C ALA A 134 -10.90 58.52 4.43
N ARG A 135 -10.96 59.41 3.44
CA ARG A 135 -12.21 60.07 3.01
C ARG A 135 -13.22 59.01 2.57
N LYS A 136 -14.51 59.27 2.76
CA LYS A 136 -15.59 58.30 2.46
C LYS A 136 -15.55 57.84 1.00
N TRP A 137 -15.53 58.79 0.05
CA TRP A 137 -15.45 58.49 -1.38
C TRP A 137 -14.21 57.67 -1.74
N SER A 138 -13.06 57.91 -1.10
CA SER A 138 -11.83 57.16 -1.38
C SER A 138 -11.92 55.72 -0.84
N LYS A 139 -12.61 55.50 0.28
CA LYS A 139 -12.87 54.13 0.77
C LYS A 139 -13.79 53.36 -0.19
N GLU A 140 -14.81 54.03 -0.72
CA GLU A 140 -15.76 53.46 -1.67
C GLU A 140 -15.07 53.15 -3.01
N GLU A 141 -14.29 54.09 -3.54
CA GLU A 141 -13.54 53.95 -4.80
C GLU A 141 -12.53 52.78 -4.77
N TYR A 142 -11.82 52.61 -3.65
CA TYR A 142 -10.84 51.53 -3.50
C TYR A 142 -11.41 50.25 -2.89
N ALA A 143 -12.68 50.19 -2.49
CA ALA A 143 -13.26 49.05 -1.77
C ALA A 143 -13.06 47.73 -2.54
N THR A 144 -13.43 47.72 -3.82
CA THR A 144 -13.31 46.55 -4.69
C THR A 144 -11.84 46.14 -4.90
N ALA A 145 -10.93 47.11 -5.02
CA ALA A 145 -9.50 46.85 -5.16
C ALA A 145 -8.91 46.21 -3.89
N ILE A 146 -9.35 46.68 -2.72
CA ILE A 146 -8.93 46.14 -1.42
C ILE A 146 -9.42 44.70 -1.23
N GLU A 147 -10.68 44.42 -1.56
CA GLU A 147 -11.24 43.06 -1.51
C GLU A 147 -10.50 42.11 -2.47
N MET A 148 -10.19 42.55 -3.68
CA MET A 148 -9.40 41.76 -4.64
C MET A 148 -7.99 41.45 -4.11
N LEU A 149 -7.33 42.40 -3.45
CA LEU A 149 -5.99 42.19 -2.89
C LEU A 149 -5.97 41.28 -1.65
N GLN A 150 -7.10 41.16 -0.94
CA GLN A 150 -7.26 40.26 0.20
C GLN A 150 -7.57 38.83 -0.25
N SER A 151 -8.45 38.69 -1.24
CA SER A 151 -8.93 37.40 -1.75
C SER A 151 -7.99 36.74 -2.77
N SER A 152 -7.20 37.53 -3.50
CA SER A 152 -6.34 37.04 -4.59
C SER A 152 -4.85 37.37 -4.39
N ASP A 153 -3.99 36.64 -5.11
CA ASP A 153 -2.54 36.89 -5.13
C ASP A 153 -2.11 37.87 -6.24
N LYS A 154 -3.05 38.59 -6.87
CA LYS A 154 -2.76 39.59 -7.92
C LYS A 154 -1.83 40.70 -7.44
N THR A 155 -1.04 41.33 -8.32
CA THR A 155 -0.19 42.49 -7.97
C THR A 155 -1.04 43.74 -7.73
N ILE A 156 -0.44 44.77 -7.12
CA ILE A 156 -1.13 46.07 -6.99
C ILE A 156 -1.34 46.70 -8.37
N GLU A 157 -0.42 46.50 -9.33
CA GLU A 157 -0.61 46.96 -10.71
C GLU A 157 -1.81 46.24 -11.37
N GLU A 158 -1.84 44.90 -11.33
CA GLU A 158 -2.92 44.09 -11.94
C GLU A 158 -4.29 44.43 -11.36
N VAL A 159 -4.37 44.70 -10.05
CA VAL A 159 -5.63 45.11 -9.40
C VAL A 159 -6.00 46.53 -9.77
N ALA A 160 -5.03 47.45 -9.84
CA ALA A 160 -5.29 48.82 -10.25
C ALA A 160 -5.88 48.88 -11.66
N GLU A 161 -5.32 48.12 -12.59
CA GLU A 161 -5.84 47.97 -13.95
C GLU A 161 -7.23 47.33 -13.97
N ALA A 162 -7.43 46.23 -13.24
CA ALA A 162 -8.73 45.54 -13.18
C ALA A 162 -9.85 46.39 -12.56
N CYS A 163 -9.52 47.27 -11.62
CA CYS A 163 -10.49 48.18 -10.98
C CYS A 163 -10.57 49.55 -11.66
N ASN A 164 -9.78 49.78 -12.71
CA ASN A 164 -9.62 51.08 -13.37
C ASN A 164 -9.30 52.23 -12.38
N VAL A 165 -8.39 51.98 -11.44
CA VAL A 165 -7.90 52.98 -10.47
C VAL A 165 -6.42 53.27 -10.67
N SER A 166 -5.96 54.42 -10.19
CA SER A 166 -4.53 54.76 -10.26
C SER A 166 -3.68 53.81 -9.41
N TYR A 167 -2.66 53.20 -10.02
CA TYR A 167 -1.69 52.37 -9.30
C TYR A 167 -1.02 53.09 -8.12
N THR A 168 -0.58 54.34 -8.35
CA THR A 168 0.11 55.12 -7.31
C THR A 168 -0.85 55.48 -6.19
N GLY A 169 -2.08 55.90 -6.54
CA GLY A 169 -3.13 56.21 -5.57
C GLY A 169 -3.52 55.00 -4.71
N LEU A 170 -3.78 53.85 -5.35
CA LEU A 170 -4.09 52.60 -4.65
C LEU A 170 -2.95 52.17 -3.72
N ARG A 171 -1.70 52.24 -4.20
CA ARG A 171 -0.51 51.90 -3.40
C ARG A 171 -0.41 52.78 -2.16
N GLU A 172 -0.60 54.09 -2.30
CA GLU A 172 -0.56 55.01 -1.15
C GLU A 172 -1.71 54.75 -0.17
N HIS A 173 -2.91 54.51 -0.68
CA HIS A 173 -4.08 54.18 0.12
C HIS A 173 -3.87 52.92 0.97
N ILE A 174 -3.31 51.85 0.38
CA ILE A 174 -2.98 50.60 1.08
C ILE A 174 -1.92 50.86 2.17
N LEU A 175 -0.85 51.57 1.84
CA LEU A 175 0.24 51.84 2.79
C LEU A 175 -0.20 52.70 3.98
N ALA A 176 -1.21 53.56 3.79
CA ALA A 176 -1.72 54.45 4.82
C ALA A 176 -2.81 53.82 5.69
N TYR A 177 -3.71 53.03 5.11
CA TYR A 177 -4.93 52.58 5.79
C TYR A 177 -5.06 51.06 5.94
N TYR A 178 -4.30 50.28 5.17
CA TYR A 178 -4.36 48.82 5.19
C TYR A 178 -2.97 48.14 5.34
N PRO A 179 -2.20 48.47 6.40
CA PRO A 179 -0.87 47.89 6.62
C PRO A 179 -0.90 46.35 6.75
N GLN A 180 -2.01 45.78 7.22
CA GLN A 180 -2.22 44.33 7.32
C GLN A 180 -2.16 43.63 5.96
N ILE A 181 -2.66 44.24 4.88
CA ILE A 181 -2.61 43.65 3.54
C ILE A 181 -1.16 43.58 3.07
N THR A 182 -0.40 44.66 3.29
CA THR A 182 1.03 44.70 2.94
C THR A 182 1.82 43.65 3.71
N ARG A 183 1.55 43.50 5.01
CA ARG A 183 2.20 42.51 5.88
C ARG A 183 1.88 41.07 5.46
N ASN A 184 0.60 40.74 5.26
CA ASN A 184 0.19 39.39 4.86
C ASN A 184 0.81 38.98 3.52
N ARG A 185 0.85 39.90 2.56
CA ARG A 185 1.45 39.66 1.24
C ARG A 185 2.96 39.49 1.31
N GLU A 186 3.62 40.21 2.22
CA GLU A 186 5.04 40.00 2.47
C GLU A 186 5.32 38.65 3.12
N GLU A 187 4.52 38.24 4.10
CA GLU A 187 4.65 36.92 4.72
C GLU A 187 4.48 35.81 3.67
N LYS A 188 3.50 35.96 2.76
CA LYS A 188 3.36 35.07 1.59
C LYS A 188 4.61 35.07 0.70
N ARG A 189 5.17 36.25 0.37
CA ARG A 189 6.41 36.36 -0.41
C ARG A 189 7.58 35.65 0.24
N ILE A 190 7.78 35.84 1.55
CA ILE A 190 8.87 35.22 2.31
C ILE A 190 8.74 33.70 2.28
N ARG A 191 7.52 33.16 2.46
CA ARG A 191 7.25 31.72 2.36
C ARG A 191 7.52 31.18 0.94
N ALA A 192 7.25 31.99 -0.09
CA ALA A 192 7.48 31.63 -1.49
C ALA A 192 8.94 31.74 -1.95
N ILE A 193 9.87 32.22 -1.11
CA ILE A 193 11.30 32.28 -1.47
C ILE A 193 11.83 30.85 -1.66
N GLY A 194 12.43 30.60 -2.82
CA GLY A 194 13.01 29.28 -3.16
C GLY A 194 11.98 28.24 -3.61
N GLN A 195 10.68 28.50 -3.44
CA GLN A 195 9.63 27.63 -3.95
C GLN A 195 9.44 27.86 -5.46
N LYS A 196 9.50 26.78 -6.24
CA LYS A 196 9.25 26.77 -7.68
C LYS A 196 8.08 25.86 -8.01
N VAL A 197 6.92 26.16 -7.42
CA VAL A 197 5.69 25.42 -7.71
C VAL A 197 5.01 26.07 -8.90
N ARG A 198 4.74 25.28 -9.94
CA ARG A 198 4.13 25.77 -11.17
C ARG A 198 2.78 26.45 -10.89
N GLY A 199 2.54 27.61 -11.52
CA GLY A 199 1.30 28.39 -11.38
C GLY A 199 1.20 29.22 -10.10
N LEU A 200 1.98 28.90 -9.05
CA LEU A 200 2.08 29.73 -7.86
C LEU A 200 3.08 30.87 -8.06
N ARG A 201 2.94 31.94 -7.28
CA ARG A 201 3.91 33.05 -7.29
C ARG A 201 5.16 32.71 -6.48
N ASN A 202 6.34 33.11 -6.98
CA ASN A 202 7.60 33.01 -6.24
C ASN A 202 7.81 34.19 -5.28
N GLY A 203 8.97 34.19 -4.59
CA GLY A 203 9.40 35.31 -3.73
C GLY A 203 9.54 36.67 -4.43
N ASN A 204 9.71 36.72 -5.76
CA ASN A 204 9.67 37.95 -6.55
C ASN A 204 8.24 38.36 -6.97
N TRP A 205 7.25 37.59 -6.52
CA TRP A 205 5.82 37.74 -6.85
C TRP A 205 5.48 37.59 -8.34
N THR A 206 6.36 36.95 -9.11
CA THR A 206 6.07 36.55 -10.48
C THR A 206 5.50 35.13 -10.47
N VAL A 207 4.57 34.85 -11.39
CA VAL A 207 4.05 33.49 -11.57
C VAL A 207 5.20 32.55 -11.95
N CYS A 208 5.34 31.43 -11.24
CA CYS A 208 6.31 30.40 -11.55
C CYS A 208 5.82 29.59 -12.75
N GLU A 209 6.27 29.95 -13.94
CA GLU A 209 6.03 29.15 -15.13
C GLU A 209 7.31 29.01 -15.97
N PRO A 210 7.49 27.88 -16.66
CA PRO A 210 8.54 27.76 -17.66
C PRO A 210 8.26 28.75 -18.79
N GLY A 211 9.31 29.41 -19.30
CA GLY A 211 9.19 30.26 -20.47
C GLY A 211 8.71 29.46 -21.69
N ARG A 212 8.00 30.12 -22.62
CA ARG A 212 7.40 29.49 -23.81
C ARG A 212 8.41 28.68 -24.63
N GLU A 213 9.59 29.25 -24.91
CA GLU A 213 10.67 28.57 -25.63
C GLU A 213 11.12 27.27 -24.93
N THR A 214 11.10 27.24 -23.59
CA THR A 214 11.48 26.05 -22.83
C THR A 214 10.39 24.98 -22.88
N LEU A 215 9.11 25.38 -22.92
CA LEU A 215 7.99 24.45 -23.10
C LEU A 215 8.08 23.77 -24.46
N GLU A 216 8.20 24.54 -25.54
CA GLU A 216 8.30 24.02 -26.92
C GLU A 216 9.50 23.08 -27.07
N LYS A 217 10.64 23.43 -26.48
CA LYS A 217 11.86 22.60 -26.51
C LYS A 217 11.67 21.21 -25.88
N TYR A 218 10.88 21.10 -24.82
CA TYR A 218 10.74 19.85 -24.07
C TYR A 218 9.40 19.14 -24.26
N GLU A 219 8.44 19.74 -24.97
CA GLU A 219 7.08 19.21 -25.20
C GLU A 219 7.12 17.76 -25.73
N LYS A 220 7.80 17.53 -26.86
CA LYS A 220 7.97 16.19 -27.44
C LYS A 220 8.60 15.18 -26.47
N ALA A 221 9.55 15.62 -25.65
CA ALA A 221 10.21 14.77 -24.66
C ALA A 221 9.28 14.44 -23.48
N ILE A 222 8.43 15.37 -23.07
CA ILE A 222 7.42 15.17 -22.03
C ILE A 222 6.36 14.18 -22.50
N ASP A 223 5.88 14.32 -23.74
CA ASP A 223 4.88 13.40 -24.30
C ASP A 223 5.41 11.97 -24.41
N LEU A 224 6.65 11.80 -24.89
CA LEU A 224 7.33 10.50 -24.89
C LEU A 224 7.51 9.95 -23.46
N TYR A 225 7.81 10.80 -22.48
CA TYR A 225 7.98 10.38 -21.09
C TYR A 225 6.68 9.89 -20.45
N ARG A 226 5.54 10.52 -20.80
CA ARG A 226 4.20 10.13 -20.35
C ARG A 226 3.77 8.80 -20.95
N THR A 227 3.83 8.72 -22.28
CA THR A 227 3.28 7.60 -23.05
C THR A 227 4.17 6.37 -22.99
N THR A 228 5.48 6.55 -22.99
CA THR A 228 6.44 5.44 -23.20
C THR A 228 7.18 5.05 -21.92
N SER A 229 7.58 3.78 -21.82
CA SER A 229 8.41 3.24 -20.74
C SER A 229 9.92 3.39 -20.93
N LYS A 230 10.37 3.91 -22.08
CA LYS A 230 11.78 4.13 -22.42
C LYS A 230 12.52 4.92 -21.34
N ASP A 231 13.81 4.65 -21.13
CA ASP A 231 14.57 5.43 -20.15
C ASP A 231 14.65 6.90 -20.60
N VAL A 232 14.81 7.81 -19.64
CA VAL A 232 15.03 9.24 -19.88
C VAL A 232 16.22 9.45 -20.83
N LYS A 233 17.25 8.61 -20.73
CA LYS A 233 18.41 8.65 -21.63
C LYS A 233 18.02 8.39 -23.09
N ASP A 234 17.12 7.46 -23.34
CA ASP A 234 16.69 7.10 -24.68
C ASP A 234 15.75 8.15 -25.25
N ILE A 235 14.81 8.65 -24.45
CA ILE A 235 13.90 9.74 -24.82
C ILE A 235 14.70 10.97 -25.25
N VAL A 236 15.69 11.36 -24.45
CA VAL A 236 16.55 12.51 -24.71
C VAL A 236 17.36 12.33 -26.00
N ARG A 237 17.81 11.09 -26.30
CA ARG A 237 18.50 10.76 -27.55
C ARG A 237 17.58 10.86 -28.76
N ILE A 238 16.32 10.45 -28.65
CA ILE A 238 15.32 10.53 -29.72
C ILE A 238 15.00 12.00 -30.04
N VAL A 239 14.82 12.83 -29.03
CA VAL A 239 14.41 14.24 -29.22
C VAL A 239 15.61 15.15 -29.51
N GLY A 240 16.83 14.76 -29.12
CA GLY A 240 18.04 15.57 -29.31
C GLY A 240 18.22 16.68 -28.27
N VAL A 241 17.67 16.51 -27.06
CA VAL A 241 17.87 17.46 -25.95
C VAL A 241 19.03 17.03 -25.05
N THR A 242 19.42 17.88 -24.09
CA THR A 242 20.43 17.49 -23.10
C THR A 242 19.81 16.71 -21.94
N LEU A 243 20.46 15.64 -21.48
CA LEU A 243 19.97 14.82 -20.36
C LEU A 243 19.82 15.62 -19.06
N GLY A 244 20.83 16.44 -18.74
CA GLY A 244 20.83 17.29 -17.55
C GLY A 244 19.69 18.31 -17.57
N GLY A 245 19.53 19.00 -18.70
CA GLY A 245 18.47 19.99 -18.88
C GLY A 245 17.08 19.38 -18.77
N PHE A 246 16.84 18.24 -19.41
CA PHE A 246 15.52 17.59 -19.35
C PHE A 246 15.19 17.08 -17.94
N ARG A 247 16.16 16.48 -17.23
CA ARG A 247 15.98 16.06 -15.83
C ARG A 247 15.68 17.25 -14.90
N TYR A 248 16.36 18.37 -15.11
CA TYR A 248 16.08 19.60 -14.37
C TYR A 248 14.67 20.11 -14.65
N HIS A 249 14.27 20.11 -15.93
CA HIS A 249 12.97 20.57 -16.37
C HIS A 249 11.83 19.73 -15.75
N LEU A 250 11.93 18.40 -15.83
CA LEU A 250 10.97 17.48 -15.20
C LEU A 250 10.86 17.71 -13.68
N ARG A 251 11.99 17.78 -12.98
CA ARG A 251 11.97 17.95 -11.52
C ARG A 251 11.43 19.31 -11.08
N THR A 252 11.62 20.34 -11.88
CA THR A 252 11.19 21.71 -11.55
C THR A 252 9.72 21.93 -11.88
N TRP A 253 9.26 21.44 -13.03
CA TRP A 253 7.96 21.81 -13.59
C TRP A 253 6.93 20.67 -13.66
N TYR A 254 7.38 19.42 -13.56
CA TYR A 254 6.55 18.22 -13.66
C TYR A 254 6.91 17.15 -12.61
N PRO A 255 7.06 17.47 -11.31
CA PRO A 255 7.36 16.48 -10.29
C PRO A 255 6.26 15.42 -10.15
N GLU A 256 4.99 15.79 -10.33
CA GLU A 256 3.82 14.89 -10.30
C GLU A 256 3.93 13.80 -11.36
N LEU A 257 4.38 14.17 -12.55
CA LEU A 257 4.57 13.27 -13.68
C LEU A 257 5.68 12.24 -13.39
N MET A 258 6.72 12.65 -12.64
CA MET A 258 7.76 11.74 -12.17
C MET A 258 7.27 10.77 -11.09
N VAL A 259 6.35 11.22 -10.21
CA VAL A 259 5.72 10.40 -9.16
C VAL A 259 4.81 9.35 -9.79
N LEU A 260 3.92 9.76 -10.69
CA LEU A 260 3.05 8.86 -11.45
C LEU A 260 3.84 7.81 -12.21
N ARG A 261 4.94 8.20 -12.86
CA ARG A 261 5.79 7.25 -13.59
C ARG A 261 6.52 6.24 -12.69
N ARG A 262 6.70 6.57 -11.42
CA ARG A 262 7.22 5.64 -10.40
C ARG A 262 6.14 4.69 -9.88
N GLY A 263 4.87 4.89 -10.23
CA GLY A 263 3.73 4.06 -9.78
C GLY A 263 3.16 4.46 -8.43
N PHE A 264 3.30 5.74 -8.04
CA PHE A 264 2.69 6.31 -6.84
C PHE A 264 1.56 7.26 -7.21
N ASP A 265 0.61 7.45 -6.30
CA ASP A 265 -0.54 8.33 -6.47
C ASP A 265 -0.15 9.82 -6.53
N GLU A 266 -1.03 10.61 -7.14
CA GLU A 266 -0.90 12.07 -7.18
C GLU A 266 -0.92 12.66 -5.77
N GLY A 267 0.04 13.56 -5.46
CA GLY A 267 0.14 14.22 -4.15
C GLY A 267 1.27 13.71 -3.25
N MET A 268 1.90 12.58 -3.58
CA MET A 268 3.11 12.13 -2.90
C MET A 268 4.32 13.01 -3.25
N ALA A 269 5.12 13.38 -2.24
CA ALA A 269 6.33 14.16 -2.48
C ALA A 269 7.38 13.35 -3.26
N LEU A 270 7.99 13.96 -4.28
CA LEU A 270 8.97 13.29 -5.14
C LEU A 270 10.19 12.79 -4.36
N GLU A 271 10.55 13.45 -3.26
CA GLU A 271 11.64 13.07 -2.36
C GLU A 271 11.32 11.83 -1.53
N GLN A 272 10.04 11.61 -1.19
CA GLN A 272 9.59 10.47 -0.39
C GLN A 272 9.41 9.21 -1.25
N THR A 273 9.25 9.37 -2.57
CA THR A 273 9.07 8.24 -3.47
C THR A 273 10.41 7.59 -3.84
N LYS A 274 10.45 6.26 -3.79
CA LYS A 274 11.58 5.47 -4.32
C LYS A 274 11.66 5.58 -5.85
N ARG A 275 12.88 5.52 -6.39
CA ARG A 275 13.11 5.60 -7.85
C ARG A 275 12.82 4.27 -8.52
N TYR A 276 11.59 4.08 -8.96
CA TYR A 276 11.20 2.93 -9.77
C TYR A 276 11.25 3.24 -11.27
N LYS A 277 11.57 2.21 -12.06
CA LYS A 277 11.66 2.30 -13.52
C LYS A 277 10.43 1.65 -14.14
N LYS A 278 9.67 2.43 -14.92
CA LYS A 278 8.51 1.94 -15.69
C LYS A 278 8.89 0.77 -16.63
N SER A 279 10.08 0.80 -17.23
CA SER A 279 10.60 -0.30 -18.05
C SER A 279 10.77 -1.62 -17.28
N SER A 280 11.17 -1.56 -16.00
CA SER A 280 11.31 -2.75 -15.16
C SER A 280 9.94 -3.33 -14.80
N ALA A 281 8.96 -2.47 -14.53
CA ALA A 281 7.59 -2.90 -14.28
C ALA A 281 6.99 -3.61 -15.50
N GLU A 282 7.14 -3.05 -16.69
CA GLU A 282 6.69 -3.69 -17.93
C GLU A 282 7.40 -5.01 -18.22
N LYS A 283 8.71 -5.09 -17.96
CA LYS A 283 9.47 -6.35 -18.10
C LYS A 283 8.87 -7.49 -17.27
N TYR A 284 8.37 -7.19 -16.07
CA TYR A 284 7.83 -8.20 -15.16
C TYR A 284 6.31 -8.37 -15.25
N ALA A 285 5.58 -7.49 -15.93
CA ALA A 285 4.11 -7.46 -15.95
C ALA A 285 3.49 -8.79 -16.36
N ASN A 286 3.88 -9.34 -17.53
CA ASN A 286 3.35 -10.62 -18.03
C ASN A 286 3.66 -11.79 -17.10
N ALA A 287 4.86 -11.78 -16.48
CA ALA A 287 5.27 -12.82 -15.53
C ALA A 287 4.47 -12.72 -14.22
N ILE A 288 4.13 -11.51 -13.77
CA ILE A 288 3.31 -11.28 -12.57
C ILE A 288 1.86 -11.72 -12.83
N GLU A 289 1.28 -11.35 -13.96
CA GLU A 289 -0.07 -11.78 -14.35
C GLU A 289 -0.15 -13.31 -14.46
N ARG A 290 0.83 -13.94 -15.12
CA ARG A 290 0.93 -15.41 -15.18
C ARG A 290 1.07 -16.02 -13.79
N LEU A 291 1.85 -15.40 -12.91
CA LEU A 291 2.00 -15.86 -11.54
C LEU A 291 0.69 -15.72 -10.76
N GLN A 292 -0.07 -14.63 -10.90
CA GLN A 292 -1.36 -14.45 -10.25
C GLN A 292 -2.39 -15.50 -10.69
N ASN A 293 -2.44 -15.80 -11.99
CA ASN A 293 -3.42 -16.71 -12.57
C ASN A 293 -3.03 -18.18 -12.47
N THR A 294 -1.80 -18.50 -12.04
CA THR A 294 -1.33 -19.89 -11.98
C THR A 294 -0.70 -20.31 -10.67
N ASP A 295 -0.87 -21.59 -10.43
CA ASP A 295 -0.38 -22.31 -9.28
C ASP A 295 1.09 -22.78 -9.43
N LEU A 296 1.85 -22.16 -10.34
CA LEU A 296 3.23 -22.54 -10.65
C LEU A 296 4.25 -21.88 -9.70
N PRO A 297 5.39 -22.54 -9.40
CA PRO A 297 6.48 -21.93 -8.65
C PRO A 297 7.06 -20.71 -9.38
N THR A 298 7.43 -19.66 -8.64
CA THR A 298 8.00 -18.42 -9.19
C THR A 298 9.20 -18.65 -10.10
N ALA A 299 10.03 -19.67 -9.82
CA ALA A 299 11.19 -20.00 -10.65
C ALA A 299 10.80 -20.53 -12.04
N LYS A 300 9.71 -21.30 -12.12
CA LYS A 300 9.24 -21.86 -13.39
C LYS A 300 8.63 -20.78 -14.27
N VAL A 301 7.80 -19.91 -13.67
CA VAL A 301 7.26 -18.73 -14.37
C VAL A 301 8.39 -17.81 -14.83
N ALA A 302 9.39 -17.55 -14.00
CA ALA A 302 10.54 -16.75 -14.41
C ALA A 302 11.28 -17.35 -15.61
N ALA A 303 11.50 -18.67 -15.62
CA ALA A 303 12.15 -19.37 -16.73
C ALA A 303 11.32 -19.28 -18.03
N GLU A 304 9.99 -19.39 -17.96
CA GLU A 304 9.09 -19.26 -19.13
C GLU A 304 9.25 -17.91 -19.83
N PHE A 305 9.52 -16.83 -19.08
CA PHE A 305 9.72 -15.48 -19.63
C PHE A 305 11.21 -15.10 -19.80
N GLY A 306 12.15 -16.04 -19.64
CA GLY A 306 13.59 -15.77 -19.74
C GLY A 306 14.12 -14.82 -18.66
N LEU A 307 13.46 -14.75 -17.50
CA LEU A 307 13.81 -13.89 -16.38
C LEU A 307 14.69 -14.65 -15.38
N ASN A 308 15.62 -13.94 -14.73
CA ASN A 308 16.37 -14.52 -13.63
C ASN A 308 15.44 -14.69 -12.40
N PRO A 309 15.22 -15.92 -11.89
CA PRO A 309 14.31 -16.20 -10.79
C PRO A 309 14.57 -15.39 -9.53
N GLU A 310 15.83 -15.15 -9.17
CA GLU A 310 16.16 -14.49 -7.91
C GLU A 310 15.88 -12.99 -7.98
N THR A 311 16.25 -12.36 -9.10
CA THR A 311 15.92 -10.95 -9.35
C THR A 311 14.41 -10.72 -9.39
N PHE A 312 13.66 -11.68 -9.91
CA PHE A 312 12.19 -11.60 -9.95
C PHE A 312 11.57 -11.77 -8.56
N ARG A 313 12.08 -12.69 -7.72
CA ARG A 313 11.65 -12.81 -6.32
C ARG A 313 11.91 -11.54 -5.52
N MET A 314 13.08 -10.93 -5.69
CA MET A 314 13.40 -9.65 -5.05
C MET A 314 12.42 -8.56 -5.48
N TYR A 315 12.12 -8.46 -6.78
CA TYR A 315 11.15 -7.51 -7.31
C TYR A 315 9.75 -7.73 -6.71
N LEU A 316 9.27 -8.97 -6.67
CA LEU A 316 7.97 -9.31 -6.08
C LEU A 316 7.90 -8.94 -4.59
N ARG A 317 8.98 -9.16 -3.84
CA ARG A 317 9.03 -8.80 -2.41
C ARG A 317 8.92 -7.28 -2.18
N GLU A 318 9.50 -6.48 -3.09
CA GLU A 318 9.47 -5.02 -2.98
C GLU A 318 8.17 -4.39 -3.51
N HIS A 319 7.61 -4.94 -4.60
CA HIS A 319 6.48 -4.33 -5.31
C HIS A 319 5.13 -5.04 -5.11
N HIS A 320 5.12 -6.33 -4.80
CA HIS A 320 3.92 -7.13 -4.62
C HIS A 320 4.03 -8.02 -3.36
N PRO A 321 4.17 -7.41 -2.17
CA PRO A 321 4.33 -8.16 -0.93
C PRO A 321 3.12 -9.05 -0.63
N GLU A 322 1.93 -8.66 -1.09
CA GLU A 322 0.70 -9.46 -1.00
C GLU A 322 0.83 -10.80 -1.71
N LEU A 323 1.35 -10.82 -2.95
CA LEU A 323 1.60 -12.05 -3.72
C LEU A 323 2.66 -12.93 -3.06
N VAL A 324 3.68 -12.31 -2.48
CA VAL A 324 4.73 -13.03 -1.74
C VAL A 324 4.18 -13.62 -0.44
N THR A 325 3.27 -12.93 0.23
CA THR A 325 2.65 -13.38 1.49
C THR A 325 1.67 -14.52 1.23
N ALA A 326 0.79 -14.38 0.23
CA ALA A 326 -0.15 -15.42 -0.18
C ALA A 326 0.56 -16.74 -0.56
N ARG A 327 1.73 -16.63 -1.21
CA ARG A 327 2.57 -17.78 -1.61
C ARG A 327 3.65 -18.14 -0.61
N GLY A 328 3.73 -17.39 0.48
CA GLY A 328 4.80 -17.47 1.46
C GLY A 328 4.66 -18.64 2.41
N MET A 329 5.53 -18.65 3.41
CA MET A 329 5.45 -19.59 4.51
C MET A 329 4.70 -18.94 5.68
N ILE A 330 3.72 -19.63 6.24
CA ILE A 330 3.00 -19.25 7.45
C ILE A 330 3.56 -20.00 8.66
N ARG A 331 3.42 -19.41 9.85
CA ARG A 331 3.66 -20.10 11.12
C ARG A 331 2.35 -20.68 11.62
N THR A 332 2.30 -21.99 11.80
CA THR A 332 1.20 -22.69 12.49
C THR A 332 1.18 -22.37 13.99
N SER A 333 0.05 -22.61 14.67
CA SER A 333 -0.13 -22.46 16.13
C SER A 333 0.99 -23.11 16.95
N ASP A 334 1.57 -24.20 16.43
CA ASP A 334 2.60 -25.00 17.08
C ASP A 334 4.02 -24.49 16.77
N GLY A 335 4.15 -23.29 16.19
CA GLY A 335 5.43 -22.63 15.87
C GLY A 335 6.13 -23.13 14.60
N LYS A 336 5.64 -24.19 13.94
CA LYS A 336 6.20 -24.72 12.69
C LYS A 336 5.94 -23.81 11.50
N VAL A 337 6.88 -23.78 10.56
CA VAL A 337 6.82 -22.99 9.33
C VAL A 337 6.33 -23.89 8.19
N VAL A 338 5.19 -23.54 7.58
CA VAL A 338 4.52 -24.34 6.56
C VAL A 338 4.16 -23.45 5.37
N SER A 339 4.23 -23.98 4.14
CA SER A 339 3.76 -23.24 2.95
C SER A 339 2.26 -22.95 3.07
N ASN A 340 1.86 -21.67 2.94
CA ASN A 340 0.47 -21.25 3.06
C ASN A 340 -0.44 -22.03 2.11
N ARG A 341 0.00 -22.16 0.85
CA ARG A 341 -0.71 -22.92 -0.18
C ARG A 341 -0.91 -24.38 0.17
N SER A 342 0.09 -25.03 0.77
CA SER A 342 -0.05 -26.44 1.18
C SER A 342 -0.98 -26.57 2.38
N ALA A 343 -0.94 -25.61 3.30
CA ALA A 343 -1.86 -25.56 4.43
C ALA A 343 -3.30 -25.38 3.96
N GLU A 344 -3.58 -24.43 3.07
CA GLU A 344 -4.91 -24.21 2.48
C GLU A 344 -5.39 -25.42 1.68
N LYS A 345 -4.56 -25.96 0.78
CA LYS A 345 -4.90 -27.12 -0.05
C LYS A 345 -5.27 -28.36 0.76
N TYR A 346 -4.60 -28.59 1.88
CA TYR A 346 -4.80 -29.76 2.73
C TYR A 346 -5.64 -29.48 3.98
N ALA A 347 -6.13 -28.25 4.18
CA ALA A 347 -6.87 -27.86 5.38
C ALA A 347 -8.11 -28.73 5.61
N GLU A 348 -8.89 -28.96 4.55
CA GLU A 348 -10.12 -29.74 4.65
C GLU A 348 -9.81 -31.24 4.87
N ALA A 349 -8.77 -31.76 4.20
CA ALA A 349 -8.31 -33.13 4.42
C ALA A 349 -7.82 -33.34 5.87
N LEU A 350 -7.09 -32.36 6.42
CA LEU A 350 -6.60 -32.37 7.80
C LEU A 350 -7.77 -32.29 8.80
N ARG A 351 -8.76 -31.43 8.55
CA ARG A 351 -9.95 -31.29 9.39
C ARG A 351 -10.70 -32.61 9.49
N ILE A 352 -11.02 -33.22 8.35
CA ILE A 352 -11.73 -34.50 8.29
C ILE A 352 -10.91 -35.61 8.97
N TYR A 353 -9.60 -35.67 8.70
CA TYR A 353 -8.73 -36.68 9.29
C TYR A 353 -8.64 -36.57 10.82
N ALA A 354 -8.63 -35.35 11.37
CA ALA A 354 -8.55 -35.12 12.81
C ALA A 354 -9.88 -35.38 13.55
N THR A 355 -11.03 -35.27 12.87
CA THR A 355 -12.36 -35.37 13.50
C THR A 355 -13.10 -36.65 13.21
N THR A 356 -12.69 -37.43 12.20
CA THR A 356 -13.36 -38.67 11.81
C THR A 356 -12.43 -39.88 11.89
N SER A 357 -13.00 -41.08 11.99
CA SER A 357 -12.29 -42.35 11.89
C SER A 357 -12.08 -42.80 10.43
N GLU A 358 -12.36 -41.94 9.44
CA GLU A 358 -12.17 -42.25 8.02
C GLU A 358 -10.68 -42.41 7.67
N SER A 359 -10.34 -43.43 6.89
CA SER A 359 -8.96 -43.61 6.43
C SER A 359 -8.50 -42.45 5.54
N LEU A 360 -7.25 -42.02 5.72
CA LEU A 360 -6.65 -40.94 4.92
C LEU A 360 -6.67 -41.24 3.40
N LYS A 361 -6.62 -42.52 3.02
CA LYS A 361 -6.71 -42.95 1.61
C LYS A 361 -8.08 -42.66 1.01
N SER A 362 -9.15 -42.83 1.79
CA SER A 362 -10.52 -42.48 1.39
C SER A 362 -10.69 -40.97 1.26
N ILE A 363 -10.23 -40.22 2.27
CA ILE A 363 -10.28 -38.75 2.29
C ILE A 363 -9.53 -38.17 1.08
N ALA A 364 -8.33 -38.67 0.80
CA ALA A 364 -7.53 -38.23 -0.34
C ALA A 364 -8.25 -38.50 -1.67
N LYS A 365 -8.86 -39.68 -1.85
CA LYS A 365 -9.64 -40.00 -3.05
C LYS A 365 -10.86 -39.09 -3.22
N ARG A 366 -11.61 -38.85 -2.14
CA ARG A 366 -12.80 -37.99 -2.15
C ARG A 366 -12.47 -36.54 -2.52
N LEU A 367 -11.37 -36.02 -2.01
CA LEU A 367 -10.94 -34.64 -2.25
C LEU A 367 -10.07 -34.47 -3.53
N GLY A 368 -9.86 -35.53 -4.32
CA GLY A 368 -9.01 -35.48 -5.51
C GLY A 368 -7.53 -35.21 -5.19
N LEU A 369 -7.07 -35.57 -3.99
CA LEU A 369 -5.72 -35.32 -3.52
C LEU A 369 -4.84 -36.58 -3.64
N THR A 370 -3.55 -36.38 -3.86
CA THR A 370 -2.56 -37.46 -3.87
C THR A 370 -2.26 -37.93 -2.44
N TYR A 371 -2.61 -39.18 -2.12
CA TYR A 371 -2.46 -39.77 -0.78
C TYR A 371 -1.06 -39.57 -0.18
N ASN A 372 0.00 -39.84 -0.94
CA ASN A 372 1.38 -39.71 -0.46
C ASN A 372 1.73 -38.25 -0.10
N SER A 373 1.20 -37.28 -0.84
CA SER A 373 1.45 -35.86 -0.60
C SER A 373 0.74 -35.38 0.66
N VAL A 374 -0.54 -35.72 0.83
CA VAL A 374 -1.31 -35.38 2.05
C VAL A 374 -0.74 -36.08 3.27
N GLY A 375 -0.46 -37.38 3.18
CA GLY A 375 0.10 -38.16 4.28
C GLY A 375 1.52 -37.75 4.65
N GLY A 376 2.34 -37.31 3.69
CA GLY A 376 3.63 -36.69 3.95
C GLY A 376 3.51 -35.34 4.66
N PHE A 377 2.54 -34.52 4.25
CA PHE A 377 2.27 -33.22 4.84
C PHE A 377 1.80 -33.32 6.29
N ILE A 378 0.81 -34.17 6.58
CA ILE A 378 0.27 -34.36 7.94
C ILE A 378 1.35 -34.87 8.89
N ARG A 379 2.16 -35.86 8.49
CA ARG A 379 3.22 -36.42 9.35
C ARG A 379 4.29 -35.40 9.75
N ARG A 380 4.68 -34.52 8.84
CA ARG A 380 5.75 -33.52 9.08
C ARG A 380 5.23 -32.33 9.87
N ASN A 381 4.03 -31.85 9.55
CA ASN A 381 3.52 -30.59 10.07
C ASN A 381 2.55 -30.78 11.24
N TYR A 382 1.69 -31.81 11.23
CA TYR A 382 0.60 -32.00 12.19
C TYR A 382 0.59 -33.41 12.83
N PRO A 383 1.61 -33.79 13.62
CA PRO A 383 1.63 -35.09 14.30
C PRO A 383 0.50 -35.24 15.33
N GLU A 384 0.02 -34.13 15.92
CA GLU A 384 -1.11 -34.14 16.85
C GLU A 384 -2.41 -34.60 16.19
N ALA A 385 -2.62 -34.29 14.91
CA ALA A 385 -3.79 -34.77 14.17
C ALA A 385 -3.77 -36.30 14.03
N ILE A 386 -2.58 -36.91 13.92
CA ILE A 386 -2.42 -38.38 13.90
C ILE A 386 -2.79 -38.97 15.25
N LYS A 387 -2.36 -38.36 16.36
CA LYS A 387 -2.74 -38.81 17.70
C LYS A 387 -4.25 -38.75 17.92
N LYS A 388 -4.90 -37.65 17.51
CA LYS A 388 -6.36 -37.50 17.59
C LYS A 388 -7.10 -38.55 16.75
N HIS A 389 -6.67 -38.76 15.51
CA HIS A 389 -7.24 -39.80 14.65
C HIS A 389 -7.10 -41.20 15.26
N ASN A 390 -5.92 -41.52 15.81
CA ASN A 390 -5.70 -42.80 16.48
C ASN A 390 -6.58 -42.97 17.71
N ALA A 391 -6.81 -41.92 18.51
CA ALA A 391 -7.74 -41.95 19.63
C ALA A 391 -9.19 -42.20 19.18
N LEU A 392 -9.62 -41.59 18.07
CA LEU A 392 -10.94 -41.83 17.47
C LEU A 392 -11.08 -43.27 16.96
N LEU A 393 -10.02 -43.86 16.41
CA LEU A 393 -9.99 -45.26 16.04
C LEU A 393 -10.12 -46.15 17.27
N THR A 394 -9.35 -45.92 18.33
CA THR A 394 -9.45 -46.68 19.59
C THR A 394 -10.85 -46.62 20.19
N SER A 395 -11.45 -45.42 20.24
CA SER A 395 -12.83 -45.24 20.71
C SER A 395 -13.86 -45.96 19.83
N SER A 396 -13.62 -46.05 18.52
CA SER A 396 -14.45 -46.84 17.61
C SER A 396 -14.25 -48.35 17.84
N CYS A 397 -13.04 -48.80 18.17
CA CYS A 397 -12.74 -50.19 18.52
C CYS A 397 -13.41 -50.62 19.83
N ASP A 398 -13.50 -49.72 20.82
CA ASP A 398 -14.21 -49.98 22.08
C ASP A 398 -15.70 -50.30 21.85
N LYS A 399 -16.34 -49.61 20.89
CA LYS A 399 -17.74 -49.88 20.50
C LYS A 399 -17.95 -51.27 19.91
N PHE A 400 -16.89 -51.90 19.41
CA PHE A 400 -16.94 -53.24 18.81
C PHE A 400 -16.59 -54.36 19.80
N LYS A 401 -16.15 -54.04 21.02
CA LYS A 401 -15.79 -55.04 22.03
C LYS A 401 -16.95 -55.99 22.36
N GLU A 402 -18.16 -55.45 22.48
CA GLU A 402 -19.37 -56.21 22.77
C GLU A 402 -19.72 -57.17 21.62
N GLY A 403 -19.75 -56.67 20.37
CA GLY A 403 -19.91 -57.52 19.19
C GLY A 403 -18.82 -58.58 19.00
N ILE A 404 -17.58 -58.30 19.39
CA ILE A 404 -16.47 -59.27 19.35
C ILE A 404 -16.62 -60.33 20.45
N SER A 405 -17.02 -59.97 21.67
CA SER A 405 -17.31 -60.95 22.74
C SER A 405 -18.41 -61.90 22.28
N ILE A 406 -19.49 -61.36 21.72
CA ILE A 406 -20.58 -62.17 21.20
C ILE A 406 -20.13 -63.04 20.01
N LEU A 407 -19.27 -62.54 19.10
CA LEU A 407 -18.66 -63.38 18.04
C LEU A 407 -17.76 -64.51 18.60
N LYS A 408 -17.12 -64.29 19.75
CA LYS A 408 -16.28 -65.30 20.42
C LYS A 408 -17.12 -66.37 21.09
N ASP A 409 -18.19 -65.96 21.77
CA ASP A 409 -19.01 -66.79 22.65
C ASP A 409 -20.18 -67.46 21.93
N SER A 410 -20.69 -66.86 20.84
CA SER A 410 -21.82 -67.37 20.06
C SER A 410 -21.40 -67.90 18.68
N ASN A 411 -22.30 -68.63 18.03
CA ASN A 411 -22.12 -69.12 16.66
C ASN A 411 -22.64 -68.16 15.57
N LEU A 412 -22.98 -66.91 15.92
CA LEU A 412 -23.53 -65.92 15.00
C LEU A 412 -22.53 -65.55 13.89
N SER A 413 -23.07 -65.15 12.73
CA SER A 413 -22.23 -64.69 11.61
C SER A 413 -21.89 -63.21 11.77
N ILE A 414 -20.75 -62.78 11.22
CA ILE A 414 -20.35 -61.36 11.23
C ILE A 414 -21.46 -60.46 10.66
N ASN A 415 -22.20 -60.92 9.65
CA ASN A 415 -23.29 -60.14 9.05
C ASN A 415 -24.50 -60.00 9.99
N ALA A 416 -24.81 -61.05 10.75
CA ALA A 416 -25.92 -61.05 11.70
C ALA A 416 -25.64 -60.06 12.85
N ILE A 417 -24.41 -60.05 13.36
CA ILE A 417 -24.00 -59.10 14.42
C ILE A 417 -23.91 -57.67 13.87
N MET A 418 -23.56 -57.50 12.59
CA MET A 418 -23.63 -56.19 11.94
C MET A 418 -25.05 -55.65 11.84
N GLU A 419 -26.03 -56.49 11.51
CA GLU A 419 -27.45 -56.11 11.44
C GLU A 419 -28.05 -55.86 12.83
N GLU A 420 -27.75 -56.72 13.80
CA GLU A 420 -28.31 -56.67 15.16
C GLU A 420 -27.80 -55.48 15.98
N PHE A 421 -26.50 -55.18 15.89
CA PHE A 421 -25.88 -54.07 16.63
C PHE A 421 -25.72 -52.80 15.80
N GLY A 422 -26.26 -52.77 14.58
CA GLY A 422 -26.16 -51.63 13.67
C GLY A 422 -24.72 -51.30 13.25
N TYR A 423 -23.81 -52.28 13.28
CA TYR A 423 -22.42 -52.06 12.89
C TYR A 423 -22.26 -52.02 11.38
N ASN A 424 -21.46 -51.06 10.89
CA ASN A 424 -21.18 -50.89 9.47
C ASN A 424 -19.93 -51.66 9.02
N GLU A 425 -19.54 -51.51 7.76
CA GLU A 425 -18.41 -52.23 7.15
C GLU A 425 -17.07 -52.05 7.91
N SER A 426 -16.92 -50.99 8.70
CA SER A 426 -15.74 -50.79 9.55
C SER A 426 -15.58 -51.89 10.61
N PHE A 427 -16.67 -52.49 11.12
CA PHE A 427 -16.61 -53.64 12.02
C PHE A 427 -16.06 -54.89 11.31
N ARG A 428 -16.50 -55.14 10.07
CA ARG A 428 -15.99 -56.28 9.29
C ARG A 428 -14.50 -56.13 9.00
N ILE A 429 -14.04 -54.92 8.69
CA ILE A 429 -12.62 -54.62 8.49
C ILE A 429 -11.83 -54.80 9.79
N TYR A 430 -12.40 -54.34 10.92
CA TYR A 430 -11.79 -54.47 12.24
C TYR A 430 -11.62 -55.94 12.66
N VAL A 431 -12.64 -56.78 12.48
CA VAL A 431 -12.59 -58.23 12.75
C VAL A 431 -11.51 -58.90 11.89
N LYS A 432 -11.46 -58.60 10.59
CA LYS A 432 -10.46 -59.19 9.68
C LYS A 432 -9.03 -58.83 10.05
N ALA A 433 -8.79 -57.61 10.52
CA ALA A 433 -7.46 -57.13 10.82
C ALA A 433 -6.94 -57.59 12.19
N ASN A 434 -7.81 -57.64 13.21
CA ASN A 434 -7.40 -57.88 14.60
C ASN A 434 -7.82 -59.24 15.16
N HIS A 435 -8.81 -59.90 14.54
CA HIS A 435 -9.35 -61.18 14.97
C HIS A 435 -9.53 -62.17 13.79
N PRO A 436 -8.48 -62.47 13.00
CA PRO A 436 -8.56 -63.38 11.88
C PRO A 436 -8.99 -64.81 12.28
N GLU A 437 -8.70 -65.22 13.51
CA GLU A 437 -9.10 -66.51 14.10
C GLU A 437 -10.63 -66.72 14.12
N LEU A 438 -11.40 -65.64 14.23
CA LEU A 438 -12.87 -65.70 14.22
C LEU A 438 -13.44 -66.00 12.83
N LEU A 439 -12.62 -65.90 11.78
CA LEU A 439 -13.00 -66.30 10.42
C LEU A 439 -12.77 -67.80 10.18
N GLU A 440 -11.89 -68.45 10.94
CA GLU A 440 -11.54 -69.86 10.79
C GLU A 440 -12.61 -70.82 11.34
N LYS A 441 -13.44 -70.39 12.30
CA LYS A 441 -14.65 -71.13 12.72
C LYS A 441 -15.61 -71.42 11.55
N LYS A 442 -15.49 -70.71 10.42
CA LYS A 442 -16.24 -70.98 9.19
C LYS A 442 -15.70 -72.19 8.41
N ALA A 443 -14.40 -72.48 8.52
CA ALA A 443 -13.75 -73.62 7.85
C ALA A 443 -14.08 -74.95 8.54
N THR A 444 -14.14 -74.97 9.88
CA THR A 444 -14.55 -76.15 10.66
C THR A 444 -16.02 -76.51 10.42
N ARG A 445 -16.92 -75.51 10.29
CA ARG A 445 -18.33 -75.72 9.86
C ARG A 445 -18.46 -76.38 8.50
N ARG A 446 -17.58 -76.04 7.55
CA ARG A 446 -17.56 -76.66 6.22
C ARG A 446 -17.08 -78.11 6.31
N CYS A 447 -16.03 -78.37 7.09
CA CYS A 447 -15.41 -79.69 7.30
C CYS A 447 -16.35 -80.73 7.95
N VAL A 448 -17.11 -80.34 8.97
CA VAL A 448 -18.08 -81.25 9.63
C VAL A 448 -19.19 -81.65 8.66
N ARG A 449 -19.68 -80.72 7.83
CA ARG A 449 -20.71 -81.00 6.82
C ARG A 449 -20.18 -81.89 5.69
N THR A 450 -18.88 -81.81 5.34
CA THR A 450 -18.24 -82.74 4.40
C THR A 450 -18.11 -84.15 4.98
N LYS A 451 -17.72 -84.28 6.27
CA LYS A 451 -17.57 -85.58 6.95
C LYS A 451 -18.87 -86.39 6.99
N VAL A 452 -19.97 -85.75 7.40
CA VAL A 452 -21.31 -86.37 7.44
C VAL A 452 -21.79 -86.79 6.04
N ALA A 453 -21.38 -86.08 4.98
CA ALA A 453 -21.71 -86.47 3.62
C ALA A 453 -20.87 -87.67 3.15
N THR A 454 -19.57 -87.73 3.46
CA THR A 454 -18.70 -88.87 3.13
C THR A 454 -19.12 -90.17 3.83
N ASP A 455 -19.56 -90.11 5.09
CA ASP A 455 -20.00 -91.30 5.82
C ASP A 455 -21.30 -91.89 5.22
N LYS A 456 -22.22 -91.02 4.78
CA LYS A 456 -23.43 -91.45 4.05
C LYS A 456 -23.09 -92.11 2.71
N TYR A 457 -22.11 -91.59 1.98
CA TYR A 457 -21.66 -92.21 0.73
C TYR A 457 -20.97 -93.55 0.98
N ALA A 458 -20.17 -93.69 2.04
CA ALA A 458 -19.52 -94.94 2.41
C ALA A 458 -20.55 -96.04 2.77
N ALA A 459 -21.55 -95.71 3.59
CA ALA A 459 -22.62 -96.64 3.96
C ALA A 459 -23.45 -97.09 2.74
N ALA A 460 -23.72 -96.18 1.79
CA ALA A 460 -24.41 -96.51 0.55
C ALA A 460 -23.59 -97.43 -0.37
N ILE A 461 -22.26 -97.35 -0.35
CA ILE A 461 -21.37 -98.23 -1.14
C ILE A 461 -21.35 -99.65 -0.58
N GLU A 462 -21.26 -99.82 0.74
CA GLU A 462 -21.30 -101.13 1.38
C GLU A 462 -22.65 -101.83 1.19
N HIS A 463 -23.76 -101.08 1.25
CA HIS A 463 -25.09 -101.62 0.92
C HIS A 463 -25.20 -102.04 -0.56
N LEU A 464 -24.51 -101.34 -1.47
CA LEU A 464 -24.49 -101.69 -2.89
C LEU A 464 -23.60 -102.93 -3.17
N ARG A 465 -22.63 -103.25 -2.30
CA ARG A 465 -21.79 -104.46 -2.39
C ARG A 465 -22.52 -105.72 -1.94
N THR A 466 -23.46 -105.60 -1.02
CA THR A 466 -24.12 -106.73 -0.33
C THR A 466 -25.55 -106.98 -0.82
N SER A 467 -26.19 -106.01 -1.46
CA SER A 467 -27.56 -106.11 -2.00
C SER A 467 -27.56 -106.19 -3.54
N SER A 468 -28.60 -106.82 -4.11
CA SER A 468 -28.86 -106.84 -5.56
C SER A 468 -29.69 -105.65 -6.06
N ASP A 469 -29.91 -104.65 -5.20
CA ASP A 469 -30.63 -103.41 -5.50
C ASP A 469 -29.96 -102.57 -6.59
N THR A 470 -30.75 -101.82 -7.36
CA THR A 470 -30.20 -100.90 -8.36
C THR A 470 -29.60 -99.66 -7.67
N MET A 471 -28.63 -99.00 -8.33
CA MET A 471 -28.02 -97.77 -7.82
C MET A 471 -29.04 -96.66 -7.54
N LYS A 472 -30.19 -96.67 -8.22
CA LYS A 472 -31.27 -95.72 -8.03
C LYS A 472 -31.98 -95.96 -6.70
N ASP A 473 -32.21 -97.21 -6.35
CA ASP A 473 -32.92 -97.62 -5.13
C ASP A 473 -32.05 -97.37 -3.90
N VAL A 474 -30.75 -97.67 -3.99
CA VAL A 474 -29.77 -97.36 -2.94
C VAL A 474 -29.64 -95.83 -2.75
N ALA A 475 -29.58 -95.05 -3.82
CA ALA A 475 -29.53 -93.58 -3.71
C ALA A 475 -30.79 -93.02 -3.02
N ALA A 476 -31.97 -93.56 -3.31
CA ALA A 476 -33.22 -93.16 -2.66
C ALA A 476 -33.24 -93.55 -1.16
N LYS A 477 -32.80 -94.76 -0.82
CA LYS A 477 -32.77 -95.29 0.56
C LYS A 477 -31.87 -94.47 1.50
N PHE A 478 -30.75 -93.95 0.99
CA PHE A 478 -29.80 -93.14 1.78
C PHE A 478 -29.98 -91.62 1.60
N GLY A 479 -31.03 -91.18 0.89
CA GLY A 479 -31.33 -89.76 0.67
C GLY A 479 -30.25 -89.02 -0.14
N LEU A 480 -29.62 -89.71 -1.08
CA LEU A 480 -28.52 -89.21 -1.90
C LEU A 480 -29.01 -88.77 -3.29
N ASN A 481 -28.42 -87.70 -3.82
CA ASN A 481 -28.64 -87.33 -5.21
C ASN A 481 -27.92 -88.34 -6.13
N LEU A 482 -28.68 -89.02 -7.01
CA LEU A 482 -28.20 -90.09 -7.88
C LEU A 482 -26.99 -89.68 -8.74
N SER A 483 -27.01 -88.47 -9.30
CA SER A 483 -25.92 -87.93 -10.12
C SER A 483 -24.63 -87.75 -9.32
N SER A 484 -24.74 -87.21 -8.11
CA SER A 484 -23.61 -87.02 -7.20
C SER A 484 -23.07 -88.35 -6.69
N PHE A 485 -23.95 -89.30 -6.37
CA PHE A 485 -23.57 -90.63 -5.92
C PHE A 485 -22.82 -91.43 -7.00
N ARG A 486 -23.30 -91.40 -8.26
CA ARG A 486 -22.58 -92.01 -9.39
C ARG A 486 -21.18 -91.42 -9.55
N LYS A 487 -21.06 -90.09 -9.50
CA LYS A 487 -19.76 -89.42 -9.63
C LYS A 487 -18.81 -89.78 -8.49
N TYR A 488 -19.34 -89.98 -7.29
CA TYR A 488 -18.57 -90.42 -6.13
C TYR A 488 -18.08 -91.88 -6.29
N LEU A 489 -18.95 -92.79 -6.75
CA LEU A 489 -18.59 -94.18 -7.08
C LEU A 489 -17.48 -94.26 -8.14
N TYR A 490 -17.59 -93.50 -9.23
CA TYR A 490 -16.56 -93.47 -10.28
C TYR A 490 -15.18 -93.03 -9.80
N LYS A 491 -15.13 -92.24 -8.71
CA LYS A 491 -13.90 -91.70 -8.18
C LYS A 491 -13.30 -92.56 -7.07
N HIS A 492 -14.13 -93.25 -6.28
CA HIS A 492 -13.72 -93.86 -5.02
C HIS A 492 -14.04 -95.35 -4.89
N ALA A 493 -14.86 -95.94 -5.77
CA ALA A 493 -15.27 -97.35 -5.70
C ALA A 493 -15.55 -97.90 -7.12
N THR A 494 -14.54 -97.87 -7.98
CA THR A 494 -14.60 -98.34 -9.38
C THR A 494 -14.76 -99.85 -9.49
N ASP A 495 -14.29 -100.59 -8.50
CA ASP A 495 -14.47 -102.03 -8.28
C ASP A 495 -15.95 -102.41 -8.16
N VAL A 496 -16.72 -101.65 -7.38
CA VAL A 496 -18.17 -101.88 -7.20
C VAL A 496 -18.95 -101.61 -8.49
N LEU A 497 -18.49 -100.65 -9.30
CA LEU A 497 -19.04 -100.37 -10.62
C LEU A 497 -18.77 -101.49 -11.63
N ALA A 498 -17.63 -102.18 -11.53
CA ALA A 498 -17.29 -103.32 -12.38
C ALA A 498 -18.16 -104.55 -12.03
N MET A 499 -18.28 -104.88 -10.73
CA MET A 499 -19.13 -105.99 -10.26
C MET A 499 -20.60 -105.81 -10.65
N HIS A 500 -21.18 -104.62 -10.46
CA HIS A 500 -22.58 -104.37 -10.81
C HIS A 500 -22.80 -104.35 -12.35
N ARG A 501 -21.77 -104.04 -13.14
CA ARG A 501 -21.83 -104.14 -14.61
C ARG A 501 -21.78 -105.60 -15.09
N GLU A 502 -21.03 -106.46 -14.43
CA GLU A 502 -20.98 -107.91 -14.72
C GLU A 502 -22.28 -108.60 -14.31
N GLN A 503 -22.80 -108.31 -13.11
CA GLN A 503 -24.10 -108.83 -12.64
C GLN A 503 -25.29 -108.41 -13.51
N ASN A 504 -25.23 -107.23 -14.15
CA ASN A 504 -26.26 -106.80 -15.11
C ASN A 504 -26.01 -107.35 -16.53
N ARG A 505 -24.80 -107.76 -16.89
CA ARG A 505 -24.53 -108.48 -18.16
C ARG A 505 -25.07 -109.91 -18.11
N GLU A 506 -24.93 -110.61 -16.97
CA GLU A 506 -25.50 -111.95 -16.78
C GLU A 506 -27.03 -111.97 -16.77
N LYS A 507 -27.68 -110.85 -16.41
CA LYS A 507 -29.16 -110.73 -16.46
C LYS A 507 -29.73 -110.44 -17.85
N ILE A 508 -28.91 -110.07 -18.84
CA ILE A 508 -29.38 -109.64 -20.17
C ILE A 508 -29.12 -110.70 -21.26
N ASN A 509 -28.29 -111.72 -21.00
CA ASN A 509 -28.08 -112.85 -21.91
C ASN A 509 -28.12 -114.21 -21.18
N PRO A 510 -29.29 -114.86 -21.03
CA PRO A 510 -29.34 -116.29 -20.81
C PRO A 510 -29.27 -116.98 -22.18
N THR A 511 -28.21 -117.76 -22.42
CA THR A 511 -28.08 -118.74 -23.53
C THR A 511 -28.01 -118.19 -24.96
N ILE A 512 -26.81 -118.10 -25.54
CA ILE A 512 -26.18 -119.04 -26.51
C ILE A 512 -24.70 -118.68 -26.62
#